data_AF-A0A3A6QEX6-F1
#
_entry.id   AF-A0A3A6QEX6-F1
#
_cell.length_a   1.000
_cell.length_b   1.000
_cell.length_c   1.000
_cell.angle_alpha   90.00
_cell.angle_beta   90.00
_cell.angle_gamma   90.00
#
_symmetry.space_group_name_H-M   'P 1'
#
loop_
_entity.id
_entity.type
_entity.pdbx_description
1 polymer ?
#
loop_
_entity_poly.entity_id
_entity_poly.type
_entity_poly.pdbx_seq_one_letter_code
_entity_poly.pdbx_strand_id
1 'polypeptide(L)'
;MSRSSTEHGSHDAIDPAETTIESLFADLNTVTVETTAPRADAAAHDIKQLLVEAYERGLLDSGVRELQPRDAAEAFVGSVIFASPLLVEDGVFDIAAHLFGSTVAGVPIYLLANTLFVVVLTYALLEWTGRNQQETTVFLRSLPVRVVMILVVSFVVATVLMTVWGRVNGWTSPIAAIARITVIWTVGSIGAALGDILSDNDSAPAVSAPPPTPESNDASEADAAATADRTTAAALTDSALVDAIQAEFDDLESAVGASHREAVTRIRAETVQAALDHGFGDRIQKYTSRDIAEAFVGSIFFAIPFLVEDGVFEIADYFLSVRFAGLPVAFLLNSAFVLVMILALVYWAGPQDVRIRRPLFGVIPRRLIGIAIVSFLTAAALMTLWGRVNGWADPVVALARISVVWTVASFGASLGDILPGESSGADINDDLAALGDAARNTDA
;
A
#
# COMPACT_ATOMS: atom_id res chain seq x y z
N MET A 1 23.92 49.49 -25.01
CA MET A 1 22.78 50.16 -24.35
C MET A 1 21.92 49.05 -23.77
N SER A 2 22.06 48.83 -22.46
CA SER A 2 21.50 47.69 -21.73
C SER A 2 19.98 47.72 -21.68
N ARG A 3 19.35 46.55 -21.83
CA ARG A 3 17.99 46.28 -21.32
C ARG A 3 18.04 45.01 -20.49
N SER A 4 17.95 45.20 -19.18
CA SER A 4 17.59 44.19 -18.19
C SER A 4 16.17 43.70 -18.48
N SER A 5 15.98 42.39 -18.55
CA SER A 5 14.66 41.78 -18.37
C SER A 5 14.79 40.86 -17.17
N THR A 6 14.13 41.30 -16.10
CA THR A 6 13.87 40.58 -14.85
C THR A 6 13.11 39.29 -15.15
N GLU A 7 13.75 38.15 -14.86
CA GLU A 7 13.05 36.89 -14.63
C GLU A 7 12.24 37.02 -13.34
N HIS A 8 10.92 36.95 -13.49
CA HIS A 8 9.98 36.80 -12.39
C HIS A 8 9.86 35.29 -12.16
N GLY A 9 10.33 34.82 -11.00
CA GLY A 9 10.24 33.42 -10.61
C GLY A 9 8.78 32.96 -10.60
N SER A 10 8.50 31.86 -11.28
CA SER A 10 7.26 31.13 -11.12
C SER A 10 7.22 30.59 -9.69
N HIS A 11 6.26 31.09 -8.90
CA HIS A 11 5.84 30.41 -7.70
C HIS A 11 5.22 29.07 -8.11
N ASP A 12 5.98 27.99 -7.94
CA ASP A 12 5.43 26.64 -7.94
C ASP A 12 4.47 26.55 -6.75
N ALA A 13 3.19 26.32 -7.04
CA ALA A 13 2.23 25.90 -6.05
C ALA A 13 2.59 24.46 -5.68
N ILE A 14 3.25 24.30 -4.53
CA ILE A 14 3.60 23.00 -3.97
C ILE A 14 2.29 22.28 -3.64
N ASP A 15 2.17 21.03 -4.07
CA ASP A 15 1.01 20.18 -3.82
C ASP A 15 0.95 19.85 -2.32
N PRO A 16 -0.13 20.16 -1.58
CA PRO A 16 -0.24 19.91 -0.14
C PRO A 16 -0.09 18.43 0.25
N ALA A 17 -0.22 17.50 -0.72
CA ALA A 17 0.07 16.08 -0.52
C ALA A 17 1.57 15.75 -0.37
N GLU A 18 2.48 16.70 -0.62
CA GLU A 18 3.94 16.51 -0.49
C GLU A 18 4.55 17.25 0.72
N THR A 19 3.75 17.87 1.60
CA THR A 19 4.26 18.62 2.75
C THR A 19 4.78 17.68 3.85
N THR A 20 6.11 17.57 3.96
CA THR A 20 6.78 16.77 5.02
C THR A 20 7.33 17.64 6.15
N ILE A 21 7.57 17.05 7.33
CA ILE A 21 8.18 17.76 8.47
C ILE A 21 9.53 18.41 8.10
N GLU A 22 10.33 17.79 7.24
CA GLU A 22 11.61 18.34 6.79
C GLU A 22 11.43 19.56 5.89
N SER A 23 10.41 19.55 5.02
CA SER A 23 10.07 20.71 4.18
C SER A 23 9.65 21.91 5.05
N LEU A 24 8.79 21.67 6.04
CA LEU A 24 8.36 22.68 7.01
C LEU A 24 9.54 23.20 7.84
N PHE A 25 10.46 22.31 8.23
CA PHE A 25 11.67 22.70 8.97
C PHE A 25 12.61 23.55 8.12
N ALA A 26 12.79 23.21 6.84
CA ALA A 26 13.61 23.97 5.90
C ALA A 26 13.04 25.37 5.66
N ASP A 27 11.72 25.46 5.47
CA ASP A 27 11.01 26.72 5.26
C ASP A 27 11.05 27.62 6.51
N LEU A 28 10.78 27.05 7.69
CA LEU A 28 10.93 27.78 8.96
C LEU A 28 12.35 28.28 9.13
N ASN A 29 13.36 27.45 8.87
CA ASN A 29 14.75 27.83 9.01
C ASN A 29 15.13 28.98 8.05
N THR A 30 14.58 28.98 6.83
CA THR A 30 14.80 30.05 5.86
C THR A 30 14.25 31.38 6.38
N VAL A 31 13.00 31.39 6.87
CA VAL A 31 12.36 32.61 7.43
C VAL A 31 13.12 33.13 8.66
N THR A 32 13.59 32.24 9.53
CA THR A 32 14.33 32.59 10.74
C THR A 32 15.69 33.22 10.41
N VAL A 33 16.45 32.60 9.51
CA VAL A 33 17.78 33.11 9.08
C VAL A 33 17.68 34.51 8.44
N GLU A 34 16.61 34.77 7.67
CA GLU A 34 16.40 36.06 7.00
C GLU A 34 15.92 37.18 7.93
N THR A 35 15.25 36.84 9.04
CA THR A 35 14.60 37.84 9.92
C THR A 35 15.54 38.37 11.02
N THR A 36 16.62 37.66 11.37
CA THR A 36 17.65 38.02 12.39
C THR A 36 17.11 38.48 13.76
N ALA A 37 15.83 38.24 14.06
CA ALA A 37 15.15 38.71 15.26
C ALA A 37 15.11 37.59 16.33
N PRO A 38 15.63 37.81 17.55
CA PRO A 38 15.67 36.78 18.60
C PRO A 38 14.29 36.21 18.97
N ARG A 39 13.23 37.00 18.78
CA ARG A 39 11.84 36.58 19.03
C ARG A 39 11.31 35.64 17.94
N ALA A 40 11.77 35.78 16.70
CA ALA A 40 11.43 34.88 15.60
C ALA A 40 12.16 33.53 15.74
N ASP A 41 13.41 33.56 16.27
CA ASP A 41 14.17 32.34 16.56
C ASP A 41 13.48 31.48 17.64
N ALA A 42 12.96 32.11 18.69
CA ALA A 42 12.22 31.44 19.76
C ALA A 42 10.92 30.80 19.24
N ALA A 43 10.05 31.59 18.60
CA ALA A 43 8.79 31.08 18.04
C ALA A 43 9.02 29.96 16.99
N ALA A 44 10.04 30.08 16.15
CA ALA A 44 10.39 29.02 15.20
C ALA A 44 10.90 27.74 15.87
N HIS A 45 11.54 27.84 17.04
CA HIS A 45 11.94 26.69 17.83
C HIS A 45 10.73 25.97 18.43
N ASP A 46 9.77 26.73 18.96
CA ASP A 46 8.56 26.20 19.59
C ASP A 46 7.65 25.52 18.56
N ILE A 47 7.49 26.13 17.37
CA ILE A 47 6.82 25.50 16.23
C ILE A 47 7.51 24.18 15.87
N LYS A 48 8.84 24.12 15.79
CA LYS A 48 9.57 22.88 15.48
C LYS A 48 9.31 21.79 16.52
N GLN A 49 9.22 22.12 17.81
CA GLN A 49 8.89 21.13 18.84
C GLN A 49 7.47 20.58 18.68
N LEU A 50 6.49 21.46 18.41
CA LEU A 50 5.10 21.04 18.20
C LEU A 50 4.93 20.22 16.91
N LEU A 51 5.69 20.54 15.86
CA LEU A 51 5.74 19.76 14.62
C LEU A 51 6.34 18.36 14.84
N VAL A 52 7.35 18.21 15.71
CA VAL A 52 7.88 16.88 16.10
C VAL A 52 6.81 16.08 16.83
N GLU A 53 6.11 16.70 17.79
CA GLU A 53 5.02 16.03 18.51
C GLU A 53 3.87 15.64 17.55
N ALA A 54 3.52 16.50 16.60
CA ALA A 54 2.51 16.21 15.58
C ALA A 54 2.95 15.04 14.67
N TYR A 55 4.23 14.99 14.29
CA TYR A 55 4.81 13.86 13.58
C TYR A 55 4.81 12.56 14.40
N GLU A 56 5.20 12.61 15.69
CA GLU A 56 5.17 11.44 16.58
C GLU A 56 3.76 10.86 16.75
N ARG A 57 2.72 11.67 16.52
CA ARG A 57 1.32 11.27 16.55
C ARG A 57 0.74 10.91 15.19
N GLY A 58 1.53 10.96 14.11
CA GLY A 58 1.09 10.67 12.76
C GLY A 58 0.19 11.74 12.13
N LEU A 59 0.21 12.97 12.66
CA LEU A 59 -0.49 14.13 12.07
C LEU A 59 0.31 14.78 10.94
N LEU A 60 1.60 14.46 10.81
CA LEU A 60 2.50 14.95 9.77
C LEU A 60 3.39 13.81 9.32
N ASP A 61 3.76 13.78 8.04
CA ASP A 61 4.65 12.77 7.47
C ASP A 61 6.12 13.22 7.47
N SER A 62 7.04 12.26 7.56
CA SER A 62 8.47 12.48 7.27
C SER A 62 8.83 12.02 5.86
N GLY A 63 9.67 12.80 5.19
CA GLY A 63 10.13 12.54 3.84
C GLY A 63 11.34 11.60 3.78
N VAL A 64 12.00 11.31 4.90
CA VAL A 64 13.24 10.52 4.92
C VAL A 64 13.09 9.32 5.85
N ARG A 65 13.04 8.12 5.25
CA ARG A 65 12.98 6.86 6.01
C ARG A 65 14.29 6.07 5.87
N GLU A 66 14.99 5.87 6.98
CA GLU A 66 16.16 4.99 7.04
C GLU A 66 15.75 3.54 7.33
N LEU A 67 16.37 2.59 6.64
CA LEU A 67 16.21 1.16 6.87
C LEU A 67 16.76 0.77 8.24
N GLN A 68 15.90 0.25 9.12
CA GLN A 68 16.33 -0.23 10.43
C GLN A 68 16.49 -1.76 10.45
N PRO A 69 17.38 -2.32 11.28
CA PRO A 69 17.48 -3.77 11.47
C PRO A 69 16.17 -4.42 11.95
N ARG A 70 15.27 -3.64 12.57
CA ARG A 70 13.95 -4.07 13.02
C ARG A 70 13.01 -4.40 11.85
N ASP A 71 13.05 -3.61 10.78
CA ASP A 71 12.28 -3.83 9.54
C ASP A 71 12.53 -5.24 8.96
N ALA A 72 13.79 -5.70 9.00
CA ALA A 72 14.14 -7.05 8.56
C ALA A 72 13.54 -8.16 9.46
N ALA A 73 13.41 -7.91 10.76
CA ALA A 73 12.78 -8.85 11.69
C ALA A 73 11.26 -8.91 11.49
N GLU A 74 10.63 -7.79 11.16
CA GLU A 74 9.18 -7.71 10.91
C GLU A 74 8.81 -8.36 9.58
N ALA A 75 9.60 -8.10 8.53
CA ALA A 75 9.55 -8.85 7.27
C ALA A 75 9.75 -10.36 7.48
N PHE A 76 10.67 -10.75 8.37
CA PHE A 76 10.88 -12.16 8.73
C PHE A 76 9.62 -12.78 9.37
N VAL A 77 9.04 -12.14 10.39
CA VAL A 77 7.85 -12.64 11.09
C VAL A 77 6.68 -12.76 10.12
N GLY A 78 6.45 -11.74 9.31
CA GLY A 78 5.42 -11.76 8.26
C GLY A 78 5.62 -12.92 7.28
N SER A 79 6.84 -13.13 6.79
CA SER A 79 7.15 -14.26 5.90
C SER A 79 6.82 -15.60 6.54
N VAL A 80 7.21 -15.82 7.80
CA VAL A 80 6.97 -17.10 8.50
C VAL A 80 5.47 -17.35 8.67
N ILE A 81 4.71 -16.37 9.13
CA ILE A 81 3.26 -16.52 9.39
C ILE A 81 2.52 -16.93 8.11
N PHE A 82 2.85 -16.30 6.99
CA PHE A 82 2.15 -16.54 5.72
C PHE A 82 2.65 -17.77 4.96
N ALA A 83 3.95 -18.08 5.05
CA ALA A 83 4.53 -19.25 4.38
C ALA A 83 4.20 -20.57 5.09
N SER A 84 4.06 -20.56 6.41
CA SER A 84 3.97 -21.79 7.22
C SER A 84 2.77 -22.69 6.88
N PRO A 85 1.53 -22.17 6.70
CA PRO A 85 0.38 -23.03 6.36
C PRO A 85 0.59 -23.83 5.07
N LEU A 86 1.28 -23.23 4.09
CA LEU A 86 1.54 -23.84 2.79
C LEU A 86 2.59 -24.95 2.83
N LEU A 87 3.38 -25.04 3.91
CA LEU A 87 4.39 -26.10 4.03
C LEU A 87 3.74 -27.47 4.16
N VAL A 88 2.48 -27.56 4.61
CA VAL A 88 1.79 -28.84 4.80
C VAL A 88 1.09 -29.30 3.52
N GLU A 89 0.85 -28.38 2.57
CA GLU A 89 0.07 -28.65 1.36
C GLU A 89 0.90 -29.20 0.21
N ASP A 90 0.43 -30.28 -0.42
CA ASP A 90 1.15 -30.96 -1.51
C ASP A 90 1.05 -30.23 -2.85
N GLY A 91 0.06 -29.35 -3.03
CA GLY A 91 -0.07 -28.57 -4.27
C GLY A 91 1.15 -27.70 -4.58
N VAL A 92 1.99 -27.37 -3.60
CA VAL A 92 3.27 -26.66 -3.83
C VAL A 92 4.16 -27.42 -4.80
N PHE A 93 4.15 -28.75 -4.74
CA PHE A 93 4.98 -29.62 -5.58
C PHE A 93 4.48 -29.63 -7.01
N ASP A 94 3.16 -29.70 -7.19
CA ASP A 94 2.51 -29.69 -8.50
C ASP A 94 2.72 -28.34 -9.20
N ILE A 95 2.55 -27.24 -8.46
CA ILE A 95 2.81 -25.89 -8.96
C ILE A 95 4.27 -25.74 -9.35
N ALA A 96 5.21 -26.15 -8.49
CA ALA A 96 6.63 -26.07 -8.78
C ALA A 96 7.03 -26.89 -10.03
N ALA A 97 6.45 -28.08 -10.18
CA ALA A 97 6.64 -28.91 -11.36
C ALA A 97 6.09 -28.23 -12.63
N HIS A 98 4.94 -27.57 -12.54
CA HIS A 98 4.36 -26.82 -13.66
C HIS A 98 5.21 -25.59 -14.05
N LEU A 99 5.58 -24.76 -13.07
CA LEU A 99 6.37 -23.54 -13.29
C LEU A 99 7.70 -23.85 -13.98
N PHE A 100 8.34 -24.95 -13.58
CA PHE A 100 9.62 -25.37 -14.12
C PHE A 100 9.51 -26.17 -15.43
N GLY A 101 8.55 -27.11 -15.51
CA GLY A 101 8.39 -28.00 -16.65
C GLY A 101 7.88 -27.31 -17.91
N SER A 102 7.16 -26.20 -17.76
CA SER A 102 6.59 -25.44 -18.87
C SER A 102 7.65 -24.53 -19.51
N THR A 103 8.37 -25.07 -20.49
CA THR A 103 9.46 -24.38 -21.17
C THR A 103 9.12 -23.97 -22.61
N VAL A 104 9.58 -22.78 -23.02
CA VAL A 104 9.55 -22.32 -24.41
C VAL A 104 10.98 -22.06 -24.83
N ALA A 105 11.45 -22.73 -25.89
CA ALA A 105 12.84 -22.72 -26.32
C ALA A 105 13.85 -23.03 -25.19
N GLY A 106 13.47 -23.91 -24.25
CA GLY A 106 14.30 -24.30 -23.10
C GLY A 106 14.26 -23.31 -21.92
N VAL A 107 13.50 -22.20 -22.02
CA VAL A 107 13.34 -21.21 -20.96
C VAL A 107 12.06 -21.50 -20.16
N PRO A 108 12.12 -21.62 -18.81
CA PRO A 108 10.95 -21.89 -17.97
C PRO A 108 10.10 -20.62 -17.81
N ILE A 109 9.22 -20.37 -18.78
CA ILE A 109 8.49 -19.10 -18.90
C ILE A 109 7.62 -18.80 -17.68
N TYR A 110 6.98 -19.82 -17.09
CA TYR A 110 6.09 -19.64 -15.95
C TYR A 110 6.86 -19.38 -14.65
N LEU A 111 8.03 -19.99 -14.48
CA LEU A 111 8.93 -19.66 -13.36
C LEU A 111 9.41 -18.21 -13.42
N LEU A 112 9.76 -17.72 -14.63
CA LEU A 112 10.14 -16.32 -14.82
C LEU A 112 8.97 -15.39 -14.58
N ALA A 113 7.78 -15.72 -15.11
CA ALA A 113 6.56 -14.95 -14.90
C ALA A 113 6.18 -14.91 -13.41
N ASN A 114 6.31 -16.01 -12.68
CA ASN A 114 6.06 -16.06 -11.24
C ASN A 114 7.08 -15.19 -10.47
N THR A 115 8.37 -15.30 -10.80
CA THR A 115 9.40 -14.47 -10.17
C THR A 115 9.14 -12.97 -10.42
N LEU A 116 8.79 -12.61 -11.65
CA LEU A 116 8.41 -11.23 -11.98
C LEU A 116 7.16 -10.80 -11.20
N PHE A 117 6.15 -11.66 -11.13
CA PHE A 117 4.94 -11.40 -10.36
C PHE A 117 5.25 -11.13 -8.89
N VAL A 118 6.12 -11.92 -8.25
CA VAL A 118 6.57 -11.69 -6.87
C VAL A 118 7.21 -10.33 -6.68
N VAL A 119 8.15 -9.97 -7.55
CA VAL A 119 8.86 -8.69 -7.48
C VAL A 119 7.90 -7.53 -7.69
N VAL A 120 7.08 -7.59 -8.74
CA VAL A 120 6.12 -6.53 -9.09
C VAL A 120 5.06 -6.38 -8.01
N LEU A 121 4.53 -7.47 -7.47
CA LEU A 121 3.51 -7.43 -6.42
C LEU A 121 4.08 -6.88 -5.10
N THR A 122 5.28 -7.30 -4.71
CA THR A 122 5.96 -6.78 -3.51
C THR A 122 6.20 -5.28 -3.65
N TYR A 123 6.69 -4.85 -4.81
CA TYR A 123 6.86 -3.44 -5.13
C TYR A 123 5.52 -2.68 -5.11
N ALA A 124 4.48 -3.23 -5.75
CA ALA A 124 3.16 -2.62 -5.81
C ALA A 124 2.52 -2.48 -4.42
N LEU A 125 2.72 -3.44 -3.51
CA LEU A 125 2.25 -3.36 -2.12
C LEU A 125 2.93 -2.23 -1.34
N LEU A 126 4.24 -2.06 -1.52
CA LEU A 126 4.99 -0.98 -0.88
C LEU A 126 4.66 0.39 -1.50
N GLU A 127 4.50 0.46 -2.82
CA GLU A 127 4.08 1.67 -3.52
C GLU A 127 2.65 2.08 -3.12
N TRP A 128 1.73 1.12 -3.08
CA TRP A 128 0.32 1.36 -2.72
C TRP A 128 0.16 1.90 -1.30
N THR A 129 1.04 1.52 -0.38
CA THR A 129 1.06 2.05 0.99
C THR A 129 1.81 3.38 1.12
N GLY A 130 2.25 4.00 0.02
CA GLY A 130 3.02 5.26 0.04
C GLY A 130 4.45 5.13 0.58
N ARG A 131 4.82 3.95 1.09
CA ARG A 131 6.12 3.70 1.75
C ARG A 131 7.33 3.81 0.82
N ASN A 132 7.10 3.75 -0.47
CA ASN A 132 8.15 3.69 -1.46
C ASN A 132 8.65 5.08 -1.91
N GLN A 133 7.85 6.13 -1.70
CA GLN A 133 8.18 7.50 -2.14
C GLN A 133 9.26 8.17 -1.26
N GLN A 134 9.71 7.50 -0.19
CA GLN A 134 10.48 8.10 0.90
C GLN A 134 11.86 7.42 1.14
N GLU A 135 12.30 6.53 0.23
CA GLU A 135 13.58 5.80 0.39
C GLU A 135 14.72 6.48 -0.42
N THR A 136 15.67 7.10 0.28
CA THR A 136 16.81 7.82 -0.34
C THR A 136 17.86 6.88 -0.95
N THR A 137 17.86 5.61 -0.55
CA THR A 137 18.77 4.58 -1.04
C THR A 137 18.09 3.67 -2.05
N VAL A 138 18.53 3.76 -3.31
CA VAL A 138 18.13 2.86 -4.40
C VAL A 138 19.22 1.85 -4.74
N PHE A 139 18.89 0.57 -4.72
CA PHE A 139 19.69 -0.51 -5.27
C PHE A 139 19.60 -0.50 -6.80
N LEU A 140 20.74 -0.64 -7.49
CA LEU A 140 20.81 -0.62 -8.97
C LEU A 140 20.07 0.58 -9.60
N ARG A 141 20.15 1.75 -8.96
CA ARG A 141 19.67 3.05 -9.48
C ARG A 141 18.15 3.21 -9.66
N SER A 142 17.36 2.17 -9.39
CA SER A 142 15.91 2.17 -9.67
C SER A 142 15.07 1.34 -8.70
N LEU A 143 15.67 0.41 -7.93
CA LEU A 143 14.93 -0.44 -7.01
C LEU A 143 15.12 0.05 -5.56
N PRO A 144 14.05 0.35 -4.82
CA PRO A 144 14.11 0.67 -3.40
C PRO A 144 14.79 -0.46 -2.61
N VAL A 145 15.73 -0.14 -1.72
CA VAL A 145 16.49 -1.14 -0.95
C VAL A 145 15.56 -1.96 -0.04
N ARG A 146 14.49 -1.38 0.48
CA ARG A 146 13.46 -2.08 1.26
C ARG A 146 12.79 -3.22 0.49
N VAL A 147 12.46 -2.98 -0.78
CA VAL A 147 11.93 -4.03 -1.67
C VAL A 147 12.91 -5.19 -1.77
N VAL A 148 14.20 -4.88 -1.98
CA VAL A 148 15.26 -5.89 -2.06
C VAL A 148 15.41 -6.64 -0.74
N MET A 149 15.39 -5.93 0.40
CA MET A 149 15.46 -6.52 1.74
C MET A 149 14.30 -7.50 1.95
N ILE A 150 13.06 -7.08 1.70
CA ILE A 150 11.86 -7.93 1.85
C ILE A 150 11.98 -9.17 0.97
N LEU A 151 12.36 -9.02 -0.29
CA LEU A 151 12.53 -10.12 -1.24
C LEU A 151 13.61 -11.10 -0.77
N VAL A 152 14.76 -10.60 -0.29
CA VAL A 152 15.87 -11.44 0.18
C VAL A 152 15.51 -12.15 1.48
N VAL A 153 14.99 -11.43 2.48
CA VAL A 153 14.59 -11.99 3.77
C VAL A 153 13.53 -13.06 3.56
N SER A 154 12.48 -12.77 2.80
CA SER A 154 11.42 -13.74 2.51
C SER A 154 11.93 -14.97 1.75
N PHE A 155 12.87 -14.80 0.80
CA PHE A 155 13.47 -15.93 0.08
C PHE A 155 14.31 -16.83 0.98
N VAL A 156 15.12 -16.22 1.86
CA VAL A 156 15.93 -16.95 2.85
C VAL A 156 15.01 -17.71 3.81
N VAL A 157 13.97 -17.06 4.31
CA VAL A 157 12.97 -17.71 5.19
C VAL A 157 12.30 -18.88 4.49
N ALA A 158 11.80 -18.70 3.27
CA ALA A 158 11.19 -19.77 2.48
C ALA A 158 12.15 -20.95 2.29
N THR A 159 13.42 -20.67 1.99
CA THR A 159 14.49 -21.68 1.83
C THR A 159 14.73 -22.47 3.12
N VAL A 160 14.83 -21.77 4.26
CA VAL A 160 15.05 -22.38 5.57
C VAL A 160 13.85 -23.24 5.94
N LEU A 161 12.63 -22.71 5.83
CA LEU A 161 11.39 -23.44 6.13
C LEU A 161 11.28 -24.71 5.28
N MET A 162 11.45 -24.60 3.96
CA MET A 162 11.42 -25.72 3.04
C MET A 162 12.51 -26.78 3.34
N THR A 163 13.68 -26.36 3.81
CA THR A 163 14.78 -27.26 4.18
C THR A 163 14.50 -27.97 5.50
N VAL A 164 14.11 -27.23 6.54
CA VAL A 164 13.84 -27.76 7.88
C VAL A 164 12.67 -28.74 7.87
N TRP A 165 11.63 -28.44 7.09
CA TRP A 165 10.47 -29.32 6.92
C TRP A 165 10.71 -30.47 5.93
N GLY A 166 11.92 -30.61 5.38
CA GLY A 166 12.28 -31.72 4.49
C GLY A 166 11.64 -31.66 3.09
N ARG A 167 10.97 -30.56 2.73
CA ARG A 167 10.22 -30.39 1.47
C ARG A 167 11.12 -30.18 0.24
N VAL A 168 12.41 -29.90 0.45
CA VAL A 168 13.46 -29.86 -0.60
C VAL A 168 14.07 -31.23 -0.95
N ASN A 169 13.60 -32.34 -0.35
CA ASN A 169 14.13 -33.69 -0.58
C ASN A 169 15.66 -33.78 -0.47
N GLY A 170 16.22 -33.19 0.59
CA GLY A 170 17.65 -33.19 0.88
C GLY A 170 18.53 -32.52 -0.19
N TRP A 171 17.99 -31.60 -0.99
CA TRP A 171 18.72 -30.89 -2.05
C TRP A 171 19.28 -31.79 -3.17
N THR A 172 18.74 -33.00 -3.32
CA THR A 172 19.16 -33.97 -4.36
C THR A 172 19.04 -33.42 -5.78
N SER A 173 18.04 -32.57 -6.03
CA SER A 173 17.93 -31.74 -7.23
C SER A 173 17.81 -30.27 -6.81
N PRO A 174 18.91 -29.50 -6.84
CA PRO A 174 18.90 -28.09 -6.42
C PRO A 174 17.90 -27.25 -7.21
N ILE A 175 17.72 -27.57 -8.49
CA ILE A 175 16.80 -26.85 -9.37
C ILE A 175 15.35 -27.10 -8.97
N ALA A 176 14.97 -28.36 -8.69
CA ALA A 176 13.63 -28.67 -8.21
C ALA A 176 13.37 -28.09 -6.82
N ALA A 177 14.39 -28.05 -5.95
CA ALA A 177 14.30 -27.39 -4.65
C ALA A 177 14.02 -25.89 -4.81
N ILE A 178 14.77 -25.20 -5.68
CA ILE A 178 14.56 -23.77 -5.96
C ILE A 178 13.16 -23.51 -6.50
N ALA A 179 12.66 -24.32 -7.43
CA ALA A 179 11.31 -24.16 -7.96
C ALA A 179 10.22 -24.24 -6.86
N ARG A 180 10.37 -25.17 -5.91
CA ARG A 180 9.46 -25.29 -4.75
C ARG A 180 9.58 -24.09 -3.81
N ILE A 181 10.81 -23.65 -3.55
CA ILE A 181 11.08 -22.46 -2.74
C ILE A 181 10.43 -21.23 -3.37
N THR A 182 10.48 -21.07 -4.69
CA THR A 182 9.87 -19.93 -5.40
C THR A 182 8.35 -19.85 -5.20
N VAL A 183 7.66 -20.99 -5.09
CA VAL A 183 6.21 -21.01 -4.80
C VAL A 183 5.94 -20.48 -3.39
N ILE A 184 6.63 -21.00 -2.37
CA ILE A 184 6.49 -20.51 -0.98
C ILE A 184 6.94 -19.06 -0.86
N TRP A 185 8.01 -18.69 -1.53
CA TRP A 185 8.54 -17.33 -1.55
C TRP A 185 7.53 -16.33 -2.09
N THR A 186 6.65 -16.73 -3.01
CA THR A 186 5.58 -15.87 -3.52
C THR A 186 4.66 -15.42 -2.40
N VAL A 187 4.38 -16.29 -1.45
CA VAL A 187 3.48 -16.00 -0.33
C VAL A 187 4.23 -15.38 0.84
N GLY A 188 5.44 -15.88 1.09
CA GLY A 188 6.34 -15.34 2.11
C GLY A 188 6.77 -13.89 1.82
N SER A 189 6.92 -13.50 0.56
CA SER A 189 7.24 -12.10 0.19
C SER A 189 6.07 -11.15 0.42
N ILE A 190 4.84 -11.56 0.10
CA ILE A 190 3.62 -10.80 0.43
C ILE A 190 3.48 -10.67 1.95
N GLY A 191 3.65 -11.78 2.67
CA GLY A 191 3.62 -11.78 4.13
C GLY A 191 4.70 -10.90 4.74
N ALA A 192 5.91 -10.92 4.19
CA ALA A 192 7.01 -10.06 4.61
C ALA A 192 6.73 -8.58 4.36
N ALA A 193 6.17 -8.24 3.20
CA ALA A 193 5.74 -6.87 2.92
C ALA A 193 4.67 -6.42 3.92
N LEU A 194 3.67 -7.25 4.21
CA LEU A 194 2.64 -6.92 5.19
C LEU A 194 3.17 -6.83 6.62
N GLY A 195 4.11 -7.70 7.00
CA GLY A 195 4.77 -7.67 8.30
C GLY A 195 5.49 -6.34 8.53
N ASP A 196 6.25 -5.89 7.53
CA ASP A 196 6.90 -4.57 7.51
C ASP A 196 5.88 -3.42 7.49
N ILE A 197 4.69 -3.64 6.90
CA ILE A 197 3.66 -2.60 6.81
C ILE A 197 2.93 -2.37 8.14
N LEU A 198 2.57 -3.46 8.85
CA LEU A 198 1.66 -3.44 9.99
C LEU A 198 2.31 -3.11 11.33
N SER A 199 3.61 -3.38 11.48
CA SER A 199 4.38 -3.21 12.73
C SER A 199 4.69 -1.76 13.09
N ASP A 200 4.54 -0.86 12.14
CA ASP A 200 4.95 0.54 12.21
C ASP A 200 3.92 1.45 12.89
N ASN A 201 2.65 1.03 12.92
CA ASN A 201 1.58 1.75 13.62
C ASN A 201 1.78 1.80 15.15
N ASP A 202 2.80 1.09 15.67
CA ASP A 202 3.07 0.96 17.10
C ASP A 202 4.31 1.74 17.58
N SER A 203 5.07 2.47 16.74
CA SER A 203 6.30 3.14 17.23
C SER A 203 6.77 4.34 16.38
N ALA A 204 6.57 5.56 16.87
CA ALA A 204 7.26 6.75 16.36
C ALA A 204 8.79 6.63 16.54
N PRO A 205 9.61 6.96 15.51
CA PRO A 205 11.06 6.93 15.65
C PRO A 205 11.54 8.07 16.56
N ALA A 206 12.32 7.73 17.59
CA ALA A 206 12.97 8.70 18.45
C ALA A 206 14.00 9.51 17.66
N VAL A 207 13.68 10.76 17.32
CA VAL A 207 14.63 11.70 16.75
C VAL A 207 15.72 11.96 17.78
N SER A 208 16.95 11.55 17.47
CA SER A 208 18.11 11.86 18.30
C SER A 208 18.40 13.35 18.19
N ALA A 209 18.27 14.06 19.31
CA ALA A 209 18.62 15.48 19.41
C ALA A 209 20.08 15.72 18.95
N PRO A 210 20.40 16.91 18.39
CA PRO A 210 21.75 17.24 17.98
C PRO A 210 22.75 17.03 19.14
N PRO A 211 23.98 16.55 18.87
CA PRO A 211 24.97 16.36 19.91
C PRO A 211 25.27 17.70 20.60
N PRO A 212 25.30 17.73 21.95
CA PRO A 212 25.52 18.97 22.67
C PRO A 212 26.90 19.52 22.31
N THR A 213 26.93 20.74 21.79
CA THR A 213 28.17 21.51 21.62
C THR A 213 28.82 21.70 22.98
N PRO A 214 30.10 21.32 23.16
CA PRO A 214 30.79 21.60 24.41
C PRO A 214 31.13 23.08 24.44
N GLU A 215 30.51 23.83 25.35
CA GLU A 215 31.02 25.01 26.08
C GLU A 215 29.92 26.04 26.39
N SER A 216 29.35 25.96 27.59
CA SER A 216 29.18 27.07 28.57
C SER A 216 28.19 26.63 29.67
N ASN A 217 28.53 26.93 30.92
CA ASN A 217 27.87 26.43 32.14
C ASN A 217 26.49 27.08 32.44
N ASP A 218 25.79 27.63 31.44
CA ASP A 218 24.47 28.24 31.60
C ASP A 218 23.31 27.33 31.12
N ALA A 219 23.60 26.09 30.71
CA ALA A 219 22.64 25.16 30.07
C ALA A 219 21.61 24.49 31.01
N SER A 220 21.68 24.65 32.34
CA SER A 220 20.81 23.89 33.27
C SER A 220 19.37 24.40 33.35
N GLU A 221 19.10 25.65 32.99
CA GLU A 221 17.72 26.18 32.96
C GLU A 221 17.07 26.00 31.58
N ALA A 222 17.83 26.11 30.50
CA ALA A 222 17.32 25.92 29.13
C ALA A 222 16.94 24.46 28.83
N ASP A 223 17.74 23.50 29.31
CA ASP A 223 17.49 22.06 29.08
C ASP A 223 16.30 21.57 29.94
N ALA A 224 16.11 22.14 31.13
CA ALA A 224 14.95 21.88 31.99
C ALA A 224 13.66 22.50 31.42
N ALA A 225 13.75 23.70 30.83
CA ALA A 225 12.63 24.36 30.15
C ALA A 225 12.21 23.58 28.89
N ALA A 226 13.16 23.18 28.03
CA ALA A 226 12.87 22.39 26.83
C ALA A 226 12.28 21.00 27.16
N THR A 227 12.68 20.38 28.28
CA THR A 227 12.10 19.11 28.74
C THR A 227 10.70 19.29 29.33
N ALA A 228 10.46 20.38 30.06
CA ALA A 228 9.14 20.72 30.58
C ALA A 228 8.14 21.01 29.45
N ASP A 229 8.58 21.75 28.42
CA ASP A 229 7.72 22.19 27.32
C ASP A 229 7.27 21.02 26.43
N ARG A 230 8.19 20.09 26.15
CA ARG A 230 7.89 18.82 25.47
C ARG A 230 6.91 17.95 26.27
N THR A 231 6.97 17.98 27.60
CA THR A 231 6.02 17.26 28.46
C THR A 231 4.62 17.87 28.40
N THR A 232 4.52 19.19 28.21
CA THR A 232 3.23 19.88 28.01
C THR A 232 2.62 19.56 26.66
N ALA A 233 3.41 19.56 25.58
CA ALA A 233 2.95 19.19 24.24
C ALA A 233 2.44 17.74 24.20
N ALA A 234 3.16 16.81 24.82
CA ALA A 234 2.80 15.40 24.96
C ALA A 234 1.46 15.15 25.69
N ALA A 235 0.98 16.11 26.50
CA ALA A 235 -0.27 16.00 27.24
C ALA A 235 -1.50 16.57 26.49
N LEU A 236 -1.30 17.24 25.35
CA LEU A 236 -2.39 17.84 24.57
C LEU A 236 -3.21 16.78 23.81
N THR A 237 -4.48 17.04 23.53
CA THR A 237 -5.27 16.29 22.53
C THR A 237 -4.92 16.77 21.12
N ASP A 238 -5.15 15.98 20.08
CA ASP A 238 -4.76 16.34 18.69
C ASP A 238 -5.33 17.70 18.25
N SER A 239 -6.58 18.00 18.59
CA SER A 239 -7.18 19.32 18.32
C SER A 239 -6.48 20.45 19.06
N ALA A 240 -6.06 20.21 20.31
CA ALA A 240 -5.37 21.20 21.14
C ALA A 240 -3.91 21.38 20.71
N LEU A 241 -3.29 20.34 20.15
CA LEU A 241 -1.97 20.41 19.54
C LEU A 241 -2.01 21.27 18.26
N VAL A 242 -3.03 21.06 17.40
CA VAL A 242 -3.24 21.92 16.22
C VAL A 242 -3.49 23.38 16.63
N ASP A 243 -4.30 23.62 17.66
CA ASP A 243 -4.54 24.97 18.18
C ASP A 243 -3.25 25.62 18.72
N ALA A 244 -2.40 24.86 19.41
CA ALA A 244 -1.10 25.33 19.89
C ALA A 244 -0.14 25.69 18.75
N ILE A 245 -0.08 24.85 17.71
CA ILE A 245 0.71 25.13 16.49
C ILE A 245 0.25 26.44 15.84
N GLN A 246 -1.07 26.67 15.74
CA GLN A 246 -1.60 27.91 15.18
C GLN A 246 -1.23 29.15 16.01
N ALA A 247 -1.28 29.05 17.34
CA ALA A 247 -0.91 30.14 18.23
C ALA A 247 0.58 30.53 18.08
N GLU A 248 1.47 29.56 17.95
CA GLU A 248 2.90 29.85 17.73
C GLU A 248 3.17 30.46 16.36
N PHE A 249 2.41 30.09 15.32
CA PHE A 249 2.47 30.78 14.04
C PHE A 249 2.00 32.24 14.12
N ASP A 250 1.04 32.58 14.98
CA ASP A 250 0.64 33.98 15.23
C ASP A 250 1.77 34.78 15.88
N ASP A 251 2.46 34.18 16.84
CA ASP A 251 3.61 34.79 17.51
C ASP A 251 4.78 34.98 16.54
N LEU A 252 5.06 33.99 15.69
CA LEU A 252 6.06 34.09 14.62
C LEU A 252 5.69 35.21 13.63
N GLU A 253 4.44 35.29 13.18
CA GLU A 253 3.98 36.32 12.26
C GLU A 253 4.08 37.74 12.85
N SER A 254 3.89 37.88 14.16
CA SER A 254 4.05 39.15 14.88
C SER A 254 5.51 39.57 15.02
N ALA A 255 6.42 38.60 15.15
CA ALA A 255 7.86 38.82 15.27
C ALA A 255 8.52 39.10 13.92
N VAL A 256 7.94 38.59 12.85
CA VAL A 256 8.45 38.68 11.49
C VAL A 256 7.95 39.93 10.78
N GLY A 257 8.86 40.63 10.09
CA GLY A 257 8.55 41.85 9.33
C GLY A 257 7.60 41.61 8.15
N ALA A 258 7.05 42.68 7.58
CA ALA A 258 6.08 42.60 6.49
C ALA A 258 6.56 41.85 5.22
N SER A 259 7.88 41.74 5.03
CA SER A 259 8.51 41.06 3.89
C SER A 259 8.38 39.53 3.93
N HIS A 260 8.25 38.91 5.11
CA HIS A 260 8.18 37.45 5.24
C HIS A 260 6.83 36.96 5.81
N ARG A 261 5.85 37.87 5.97
CA ARG A 261 4.51 37.54 6.46
C ARG A 261 3.80 36.55 5.54
N GLU A 262 3.87 36.75 4.22
CA GLU A 262 3.28 35.83 3.23
C GLU A 262 3.90 34.43 3.29
N ALA A 263 5.20 34.32 3.60
CA ALA A 263 5.86 33.03 3.77
C ALA A 263 5.35 32.30 5.02
N VAL A 264 5.24 33.00 6.16
CA VAL A 264 4.69 32.42 7.40
C VAL A 264 3.24 31.98 7.23
N THR A 265 2.40 32.79 6.56
CA THR A 265 1.01 32.43 6.26
C THR A 265 0.92 31.20 5.36
N ARG A 266 1.83 31.06 4.38
CA ARG A 266 1.90 29.88 3.52
C ARG A 266 2.28 28.62 4.32
N ILE A 267 3.37 28.68 5.09
CA ILE A 267 3.84 27.55 5.92
C ILE A 267 2.75 27.11 6.91
N ARG A 268 2.04 28.08 7.52
CA ARG A 268 0.90 27.81 8.40
C ARG A 268 -0.22 27.06 7.67
N ALA A 269 -0.61 27.54 6.49
CA ALA A 269 -1.68 26.93 5.71
C ALA A 269 -1.33 25.48 5.31
N GLU A 270 -0.09 25.25 4.87
CA GLU A 270 0.42 23.91 4.54
C GLU A 270 0.42 22.98 5.77
N THR A 271 0.90 23.47 6.93
CA THR A 271 0.92 22.69 8.18
C THR A 271 -0.49 22.29 8.64
N VAL A 272 -1.45 23.22 8.61
CA VAL A 272 -2.83 22.96 9.04
C VAL A 272 -3.54 22.04 8.06
N GLN A 273 -3.32 22.22 6.76
CA GLN A 273 -3.91 21.35 5.75
C GLN A 273 -3.38 19.92 5.88
N ALA A 274 -2.08 19.72 6.00
CA ALA A 274 -1.48 18.40 6.22
C ALA A 274 -2.03 17.73 7.50
N ALA A 275 -2.15 18.46 8.61
CA ALA A 275 -2.70 17.92 9.86
C ALA A 275 -4.20 17.60 9.79
N LEU A 276 -4.97 18.32 8.98
CA LEU A 276 -6.41 18.11 8.81
C LEU A 276 -6.74 17.00 7.81
N ASP A 277 -5.97 16.88 6.73
CA ASP A 277 -6.16 15.83 5.73
C ASP A 277 -6.01 14.44 6.37
N HIS A 278 -5.06 14.27 7.31
CA HIS A 278 -4.86 13.02 8.05
C HIS A 278 -5.82 12.83 9.24
N GLY A 279 -6.32 13.92 9.83
CA GLY A 279 -7.16 13.89 11.04
C GLY A 279 -8.68 13.85 10.78
N PHE A 280 -9.14 14.34 9.62
CA PHE A 280 -10.56 14.41 9.27
C PHE A 280 -10.80 13.77 7.90
N GLY A 281 -10.94 12.44 7.91
CA GLY A 281 -11.19 11.61 6.73
C GLY A 281 -12.16 12.23 5.73
N ASP A 282 -11.59 12.76 4.64
CA ASP A 282 -12.36 13.49 3.66
C ASP A 282 -12.94 12.57 2.59
N ARG A 283 -14.19 12.89 2.27
CA ARG A 283 -15.21 11.98 1.79
C ARG A 283 -15.23 11.96 0.27
N ILE A 284 -14.34 11.21 -0.38
CA ILE A 284 -14.33 11.11 -1.85
C ILE A 284 -15.18 9.93 -2.33
N GLN A 285 -16.29 10.29 -3.00
CA GLN A 285 -17.32 9.43 -3.57
C GLN A 285 -17.07 9.21 -5.07
N LYS A 286 -16.33 8.17 -5.49
CA LYS A 286 -16.21 7.70 -6.89
C LYS A 286 -15.54 6.32 -6.95
N TYR A 287 -15.93 5.49 -7.94
CA TYR A 287 -15.24 4.22 -8.23
C TYR A 287 -14.04 4.50 -9.12
N THR A 288 -12.82 4.41 -8.59
CA THR A 288 -11.59 4.82 -9.29
C THR A 288 -10.75 3.64 -9.78
N SER A 289 -9.72 3.90 -10.59
CA SER A 289 -8.73 2.89 -10.99
C SER A 289 -7.94 2.33 -9.80
N ARG A 290 -7.87 3.07 -8.69
CA ARG A 290 -7.27 2.60 -7.43
C ARG A 290 -8.13 1.54 -6.75
N ASP A 291 -9.46 1.68 -6.75
CA ASP A 291 -10.39 0.66 -6.22
C ASP A 291 -10.24 -0.68 -6.95
N ILE A 292 -9.95 -0.64 -8.27
CA ILE A 292 -9.64 -1.84 -9.06
C ILE A 292 -8.32 -2.47 -8.60
N ALA A 293 -7.30 -1.68 -8.34
CA ALA A 293 -6.00 -2.16 -7.85
C ALA A 293 -6.12 -2.74 -6.42
N GLU A 294 -6.91 -2.12 -5.55
CA GLU A 294 -7.17 -2.58 -4.18
C GLU A 294 -7.97 -3.88 -4.17
N ALA A 295 -9.02 -3.95 -4.99
CA ALA A 295 -9.77 -5.17 -5.20
C ALA A 295 -8.88 -6.30 -5.77
N PHE A 296 -7.96 -5.97 -6.68
CA PHE A 296 -7.01 -6.91 -7.26
C PHE A 296 -6.01 -7.44 -6.22
N VAL A 297 -5.39 -6.56 -5.42
CA VAL A 297 -4.45 -6.93 -4.36
C VAL A 297 -5.15 -7.80 -3.30
N GLY A 298 -6.32 -7.37 -2.84
CA GLY A 298 -7.13 -8.14 -1.90
C GLY A 298 -7.51 -9.52 -2.46
N SER A 299 -7.85 -9.60 -3.74
CA SER A 299 -8.13 -10.88 -4.42
C SER A 299 -6.95 -11.85 -4.38
N ILE A 300 -5.75 -11.38 -4.70
CA ILE A 300 -4.53 -12.21 -4.71
C ILE A 300 -4.29 -12.80 -3.32
N PHE A 301 -4.33 -11.94 -2.30
CA PHE A 301 -3.99 -12.32 -0.94
C PHE A 301 -4.86 -13.47 -0.41
N PHE A 302 -6.18 -13.39 -0.63
CA PHE A 302 -7.11 -14.43 -0.19
C PHE A 302 -7.16 -15.65 -1.13
N ALA A 303 -6.77 -15.50 -2.41
CA ALA A 303 -6.78 -16.60 -3.36
C ALA A 303 -5.62 -17.58 -3.14
N ILE A 304 -4.42 -17.07 -2.85
CA ILE A 304 -3.17 -17.84 -2.81
C ILE A 304 -3.24 -19.14 -1.98
N PRO A 305 -3.79 -19.14 -0.75
CA PRO A 305 -3.89 -20.38 0.03
C PRO A 305 -4.68 -21.48 -0.69
N PHE A 306 -5.77 -21.09 -1.37
CA PHE A 306 -6.62 -22.01 -2.12
C PHE A 306 -5.95 -22.52 -3.41
N LEU A 307 -5.00 -21.77 -3.99
CA LEU A 307 -4.27 -22.25 -5.16
C LEU A 307 -3.42 -23.49 -4.85
N VAL A 308 -2.91 -23.59 -3.63
CA VAL A 308 -2.04 -24.68 -3.17
C VAL A 308 -2.86 -25.84 -2.61
N GLU A 309 -4.08 -25.60 -2.19
CA GLU A 309 -4.98 -26.63 -1.68
C GLU A 309 -5.61 -27.45 -2.82
N ASP A 310 -5.61 -28.77 -2.68
CA ASP A 310 -6.24 -29.68 -3.65
C ASP A 310 -7.75 -29.82 -3.46
N GLY A 311 -8.29 -29.43 -2.30
CA GLY A 311 -9.73 -29.40 -2.02
C GLY A 311 -10.53 -28.57 -3.02
N VAL A 312 -9.89 -27.58 -3.67
CA VAL A 312 -10.48 -26.79 -4.77
C VAL A 312 -10.99 -27.68 -5.92
N PHE A 313 -10.27 -28.77 -6.23
CA PHE A 313 -10.67 -29.70 -7.28
C PHE A 313 -11.88 -30.52 -6.89
N GLU A 314 -11.91 -31.03 -5.65
CA GLU A 314 -13.02 -31.84 -5.14
C GLU A 314 -14.32 -31.02 -5.10
N ILE A 315 -14.23 -29.76 -4.67
CA ILE A 315 -15.38 -28.84 -4.66
C ILE A 315 -15.85 -28.54 -6.09
N ALA A 316 -14.93 -28.33 -7.03
CA ALA A 316 -15.27 -28.09 -8.43
C ALA A 316 -15.97 -29.30 -9.09
N ASP A 317 -15.50 -30.52 -8.79
CA ASP A 317 -16.12 -31.75 -9.25
C ASP A 317 -17.53 -31.91 -8.65
N TYR A 318 -17.69 -31.57 -7.36
CA TYR A 318 -19.01 -31.52 -6.72
C TYR A 318 -19.95 -30.53 -7.43
N PHE A 319 -19.48 -29.32 -7.75
CA PHE A 319 -20.27 -28.30 -8.46
C PHE A 319 -20.80 -28.78 -9.81
N LEU A 320 -20.02 -29.59 -10.52
CA LEU A 320 -20.40 -30.15 -11.82
C LEU A 320 -21.22 -31.45 -11.72
N SER A 321 -21.15 -32.14 -10.59
CA SER A 321 -21.91 -33.37 -10.33
C SER A 321 -23.39 -33.11 -10.03
N VAL A 322 -23.69 -32.01 -9.32
CA VAL A 322 -25.06 -31.67 -8.92
C VAL A 322 -25.79 -30.97 -10.06
N ARG A 323 -26.60 -31.74 -10.81
CA ARG A 323 -27.32 -31.25 -11.99
C ARG A 323 -28.84 -31.33 -11.83
N PHE A 324 -29.53 -30.30 -12.31
CA PHE A 324 -30.97 -30.29 -12.48
C PHE A 324 -31.30 -29.82 -13.90
N ALA A 325 -32.12 -30.59 -14.63
CA ALA A 325 -32.44 -30.32 -16.02
C ALA A 325 -31.20 -30.08 -16.93
N GLY A 326 -30.08 -30.75 -16.64
CA GLY A 326 -28.81 -30.62 -17.36
C GLY A 326 -27.92 -29.45 -16.93
N LEU A 327 -28.41 -28.52 -16.10
CA LEU A 327 -27.66 -27.38 -15.58
C LEU A 327 -26.93 -27.73 -14.28
N PRO A 328 -25.66 -27.33 -14.10
CA PRO A 328 -24.91 -27.55 -12.86
C PRO A 328 -25.40 -26.57 -11.77
N VAL A 329 -26.38 -27.01 -10.97
CA VAL A 329 -27.08 -26.12 -10.02
C VAL A 329 -26.15 -25.64 -8.92
N ALA A 330 -25.28 -26.51 -8.39
CA ALA A 330 -24.35 -26.13 -7.34
C ALA A 330 -23.35 -25.05 -7.80
N PHE A 331 -22.85 -25.15 -9.04
CA PHE A 331 -22.02 -24.10 -9.66
C PHE A 331 -22.75 -22.75 -9.75
N LEU A 332 -24.02 -22.76 -10.21
CA LEU A 332 -24.84 -21.56 -10.33
C LEU A 332 -25.17 -20.96 -8.96
N LEU A 333 -25.45 -21.80 -7.97
CA LEU A 333 -25.68 -21.38 -6.60
C LEU A 333 -24.44 -20.75 -5.98
N ASN A 334 -23.25 -21.32 -6.20
CA ASN A 334 -22.00 -20.72 -5.76
C ASN A 334 -21.79 -19.34 -6.40
N SER A 335 -22.00 -19.23 -7.71
CA SER A 335 -21.87 -17.95 -8.42
C SER A 335 -22.84 -16.91 -7.88
N ALA A 336 -24.09 -17.30 -7.62
CA ALA A 336 -25.08 -16.41 -7.00
C ALA A 336 -24.69 -16.03 -5.57
N PHE A 337 -24.18 -16.99 -4.79
CA PHE A 337 -23.68 -16.76 -3.43
C PHE A 337 -22.55 -15.73 -3.41
N VAL A 338 -21.57 -15.84 -4.31
CA VAL A 338 -20.47 -14.85 -4.42
C VAL A 338 -21.01 -13.45 -4.68
N LEU A 339 -21.92 -13.30 -5.64
CA LEU A 339 -22.50 -11.99 -5.97
C LEU A 339 -23.32 -11.40 -4.81
N VAL A 340 -24.09 -12.23 -4.11
CA VAL A 340 -24.83 -11.82 -2.90
C VAL A 340 -23.88 -11.45 -1.77
N MET A 341 -22.77 -12.17 -1.62
CA MET A 341 -21.76 -11.88 -0.61
C MET A 341 -21.07 -10.54 -0.88
N ILE A 342 -20.64 -10.27 -2.11
CA ILE A 342 -20.07 -8.96 -2.50
C ILE A 342 -21.09 -7.85 -2.20
N LEU A 343 -22.36 -8.06 -2.59
CA LEU A 343 -23.44 -7.12 -2.31
C LEU A 343 -23.58 -6.86 -0.80
N ALA A 344 -23.57 -7.92 0.01
CA ALA A 344 -23.69 -7.81 1.47
C ALA A 344 -22.48 -7.07 2.07
N LEU A 345 -21.25 -7.38 1.67
CA LEU A 345 -20.07 -6.71 2.22
C LEU A 345 -20.06 -5.22 1.87
N VAL A 346 -20.27 -4.89 0.61
CA VAL A 346 -20.13 -3.51 0.12
C VAL A 346 -21.32 -2.63 0.53
N TYR A 347 -22.55 -3.18 0.55
CA TYR A 347 -23.77 -2.37 0.76
C TYR A 347 -24.47 -2.60 2.10
N TRP A 348 -24.25 -3.74 2.77
CA TRP A 348 -24.88 -4.03 4.06
C TRP A 348 -23.92 -3.87 5.24
N ALA A 349 -22.66 -4.30 5.09
CA ALA A 349 -21.65 -4.22 6.14
C ALA A 349 -20.79 -2.94 6.08
N GLY A 350 -20.73 -2.28 4.91
CA GLY A 350 -19.96 -1.06 4.72
C GLY A 350 -20.60 0.17 5.38
N PRO A 351 -19.84 1.04 6.07
CA PRO A 351 -20.36 2.24 6.69
C PRO A 351 -20.51 3.38 5.67
N GLN A 352 -21.36 3.28 4.63
CA GLN A 352 -21.59 4.41 3.72
C GLN A 352 -23.02 4.51 3.16
N ASP A 353 -23.47 5.76 3.07
CA ASP A 353 -24.70 6.22 2.44
C ASP A 353 -24.55 6.10 0.90
N VAL A 354 -24.54 4.86 0.38
CA VAL A 354 -24.28 4.58 -1.05
C VAL A 354 -25.49 5.00 -1.89
N ARG A 355 -25.48 6.25 -2.37
CA ARG A 355 -26.36 6.65 -3.47
C ARG A 355 -25.93 5.93 -4.73
N ILE A 356 -26.75 4.98 -5.20
CA ILE A 356 -26.58 4.27 -6.47
C ILE A 356 -26.56 5.31 -7.61
N ARG A 357 -25.38 5.79 -8.00
CA ARG A 357 -25.21 6.66 -9.17
C ARG A 357 -25.06 5.78 -10.42
N ARG A 358 -26.03 5.90 -11.34
CA ARG A 358 -26.03 5.29 -12.69
C ARG A 358 -25.86 3.75 -12.69
N PRO A 359 -26.81 2.99 -12.12
CA PRO A 359 -26.79 1.53 -12.15
C PRO A 359 -26.80 1.00 -13.59
N LEU A 360 -26.10 -0.12 -13.84
CA LEU A 360 -26.22 -0.83 -15.11
C LEU A 360 -27.64 -1.41 -15.20
N PHE A 361 -28.32 -1.19 -16.33
CA PHE A 361 -29.72 -1.59 -16.55
C PHE A 361 -30.73 -1.07 -15.49
N GLY A 362 -30.39 -0.04 -14.72
CA GLY A 362 -31.29 0.52 -13.70
C GLY A 362 -31.27 -0.18 -12.34
N VAL A 363 -30.65 -1.37 -12.22
CA VAL A 363 -30.79 -2.25 -11.03
C VAL A 363 -29.44 -2.72 -10.45
N ILE A 364 -28.43 -2.97 -11.29
CA ILE A 364 -27.17 -3.61 -10.84
C ILE A 364 -26.11 -2.53 -10.54
N PRO A 365 -25.55 -2.49 -9.31
CA PRO A 365 -24.49 -1.53 -8.99
C PRO A 365 -23.21 -1.85 -9.77
N ARG A 366 -22.59 -0.82 -10.39
CA ARG A 366 -21.36 -1.00 -11.19
C ARG A 366 -20.17 -1.48 -10.35
N ARG A 367 -20.06 -0.99 -9.13
CA ARG A 367 -19.02 -1.39 -8.16
C ARG A 367 -19.02 -2.89 -7.91
N LEU A 368 -20.20 -3.50 -7.78
CA LEU A 368 -20.36 -4.95 -7.64
C LEU A 368 -19.81 -5.69 -8.85
N ILE A 369 -20.11 -5.22 -10.06
CA ILE A 369 -19.62 -5.83 -11.30
C ILE A 369 -18.09 -5.69 -11.40
N GLY A 370 -17.55 -4.51 -11.07
CA GLY A 370 -16.11 -4.25 -11.05
C GLY A 370 -15.37 -5.22 -10.14
N ILE A 371 -15.77 -5.29 -8.87
CA ILE A 371 -15.20 -6.22 -7.88
C ILE A 371 -15.30 -7.68 -8.36
N ALA A 372 -16.50 -8.09 -8.81
CA ALA A 372 -16.74 -9.45 -9.27
C ALA A 372 -15.87 -9.84 -10.47
N ILE A 373 -15.72 -8.95 -11.46
CA ILE A 373 -14.90 -9.18 -12.66
C ILE A 373 -13.43 -9.21 -12.28
N VAL A 374 -12.95 -8.22 -11.51
CA VAL A 374 -11.54 -8.12 -11.11
C VAL A 374 -11.14 -9.37 -10.31
N SER A 375 -11.94 -9.77 -9.32
CA SER A 375 -11.65 -10.95 -8.52
C SER A 375 -11.70 -12.24 -9.34
N PHE A 376 -12.65 -12.36 -10.27
CA PHE A 376 -12.76 -13.53 -11.16
C PHE A 376 -11.56 -13.64 -12.09
N LEU A 377 -11.19 -12.54 -12.75
CA LEU A 377 -10.05 -12.49 -13.65
C LEU A 377 -8.75 -12.74 -12.90
N THR A 378 -8.62 -12.23 -11.68
CA THR A 378 -7.47 -12.50 -10.81
C THR A 378 -7.35 -13.98 -10.48
N ALA A 379 -8.44 -14.60 -10.03
CA ALA A 379 -8.48 -16.04 -9.74
C ALA A 379 -8.15 -16.87 -11.01
N ALA A 380 -8.72 -16.52 -12.16
CA ALA A 380 -8.47 -17.17 -13.44
C ALA A 380 -6.99 -17.05 -13.87
N ALA A 381 -6.41 -15.85 -13.73
CA ALA A 381 -5.02 -15.58 -14.08
C ALA A 381 -4.06 -16.37 -13.18
N LEU A 382 -4.26 -16.34 -11.86
CA LEU A 382 -3.44 -17.09 -10.91
C LEU A 382 -3.55 -18.60 -11.15
N MET A 383 -4.77 -19.13 -11.30
CA MET A 383 -5.00 -20.55 -11.55
C MET A 383 -4.37 -21.01 -12.87
N THR A 384 -4.29 -20.12 -13.87
CA THR A 384 -3.60 -20.39 -15.13
C THR A 384 -2.09 -20.31 -14.98
N LEU A 385 -1.57 -19.26 -14.34
CA LEU A 385 -0.14 -19.06 -14.10
C LEU A 385 0.47 -20.22 -13.32
N TRP A 386 -0.26 -20.78 -12.36
CA TRP A 386 0.18 -21.86 -11.48
C TRP A 386 -0.22 -23.26 -11.98
N GLY A 387 -0.79 -23.36 -13.19
CA GLY A 387 -1.08 -24.64 -13.85
C GLY A 387 -2.27 -25.41 -13.27
N ARG A 388 -3.09 -24.81 -12.40
CA ARG A 388 -4.21 -25.46 -11.71
C ARG A 388 -5.43 -25.70 -12.62
N VAL A 389 -5.44 -25.15 -13.83
CA VAL A 389 -6.48 -25.37 -14.85
C VAL A 389 -6.12 -26.42 -15.91
N ASN A 390 -5.02 -27.17 -15.74
CA ASN A 390 -4.58 -28.22 -16.67
C ASN A 390 -4.59 -27.80 -18.15
N GLY A 391 -4.02 -26.61 -18.44
CA GLY A 391 -3.91 -26.09 -19.80
C GLY A 391 -5.25 -25.82 -20.50
N TRP A 392 -6.34 -25.65 -19.75
CA TRP A 392 -7.69 -25.40 -20.29
C TRP A 392 -8.24 -26.54 -21.16
N ALA A 393 -7.78 -27.79 -20.94
CA ALA A 393 -8.23 -28.96 -21.71
C ALA A 393 -9.76 -29.19 -21.62
N ASP A 394 -10.35 -28.96 -20.46
CA ASP A 394 -11.80 -28.88 -20.25
C ASP A 394 -12.15 -27.51 -19.67
N PRO A 395 -12.68 -26.58 -20.49
CA PRO A 395 -13.02 -25.23 -20.04
C PRO A 395 -14.10 -25.22 -18.94
N VAL A 396 -15.02 -26.19 -18.93
CA VAL A 396 -16.10 -26.23 -17.93
C VAL A 396 -15.55 -26.60 -16.56
N VAL A 397 -14.66 -27.59 -16.52
CA VAL A 397 -13.93 -27.97 -15.30
C VAL A 397 -13.04 -26.82 -14.83
N ALA A 398 -12.33 -26.15 -15.74
CA ALA A 398 -11.52 -24.97 -15.41
C ALA A 398 -12.37 -23.86 -14.77
N LEU A 399 -13.51 -23.53 -15.36
CA LEU A 399 -14.43 -22.52 -14.81
C LEU A 399 -14.99 -22.91 -13.44
N ALA A 400 -15.32 -24.19 -13.23
CA ALA A 400 -15.75 -24.68 -11.92
C ALA A 400 -14.66 -24.49 -10.86
N ARG A 401 -13.40 -24.85 -11.16
CA ARG A 401 -12.25 -24.64 -10.27
C ARG A 401 -12.00 -23.17 -9.97
N ILE A 402 -12.02 -22.34 -11.02
CA ILE A 402 -11.87 -20.88 -10.89
C ILE A 402 -12.98 -20.33 -10.00
N SER A 403 -14.22 -20.81 -10.10
CA SER A 403 -15.34 -20.30 -9.28
C SER A 403 -15.17 -20.55 -7.78
N VAL A 404 -14.48 -21.63 -7.40
CA VAL A 404 -14.17 -21.91 -5.99
C VAL A 404 -13.19 -20.86 -5.48
N VAL A 405 -12.07 -20.65 -6.18
CA VAL A 405 -11.06 -19.63 -5.82
C VAL A 405 -11.64 -18.22 -5.91
N TRP A 406 -12.49 -17.96 -6.90
CA TRP A 406 -13.21 -16.69 -7.08
C TRP A 406 -14.04 -16.32 -5.84
N THR A 407 -14.53 -17.31 -5.10
CA THR A 407 -15.32 -17.07 -3.89
C THR A 407 -14.49 -16.35 -2.84
N VAL A 408 -13.30 -16.86 -2.50
CA VAL A 408 -12.40 -16.21 -1.54
C VAL A 408 -11.71 -14.98 -2.11
N ALA A 409 -11.37 -14.99 -3.40
CA ALA A 409 -10.83 -13.82 -4.08
C ALA A 409 -11.81 -12.65 -4.03
N SER A 410 -13.12 -12.90 -4.22
CA SER A 410 -14.15 -11.86 -4.14
C SER A 410 -14.35 -11.30 -2.74
N PHE A 411 -14.16 -12.13 -1.70
CA PHE A 411 -14.15 -11.65 -0.32
C PHE A 411 -12.99 -10.68 -0.10
N GLY A 412 -11.78 -11.08 -0.51
CA GLY A 412 -10.59 -10.22 -0.46
C GLY A 412 -10.74 -8.94 -1.27
N ALA A 413 -11.30 -9.05 -2.47
CA ALA A 413 -11.58 -7.91 -3.35
C ALA A 413 -12.54 -6.91 -2.71
N SER A 414 -13.60 -7.43 -2.08
CA SER A 414 -14.60 -6.61 -1.41
C SER A 414 -14.01 -5.93 -0.17
N LEU A 415 -13.15 -6.61 0.60
CA LEU A 415 -12.46 -6.01 1.73
C LEU A 415 -11.45 -4.95 1.29
N GLY A 416 -10.65 -5.23 0.26
CA GLY A 416 -9.70 -4.27 -0.31
C GLY A 416 -10.39 -2.99 -0.75
N ASP A 417 -11.52 -3.11 -1.44
CA ASP A 417 -12.36 -1.99 -1.88
C ASP A 417 -13.06 -1.24 -0.73
N ILE A 418 -13.22 -1.85 0.45
CA ILE A 418 -13.83 -1.20 1.63
C ILE A 418 -12.80 -0.46 2.50
N LEU A 419 -11.53 -0.87 2.47
CA LEU A 419 -10.48 -0.25 3.27
C LEU A 419 -10.21 1.20 2.79
N PRO A 420 -10.05 2.16 3.71
CA PRO A 420 -9.78 3.54 3.33
C PRO A 420 -8.39 3.65 2.71
N GLY A 421 -8.34 3.78 1.38
CA GLY A 421 -7.21 4.33 0.65
C GLY A 421 -7.52 5.78 0.30
N GLU A 422 -6.80 6.73 0.87
CA GLU A 422 -6.96 8.14 0.55
C GLU A 422 -6.58 8.43 -0.92
N SER A 423 -7.24 9.45 -1.48
CA SER A 423 -6.84 10.25 -2.66
C SER A 423 -7.74 10.17 -3.90
N SER A 424 -7.89 11.35 -4.51
CA SER A 424 -8.72 11.71 -5.65
C SER A 424 -8.23 11.10 -6.97
N GLY A 425 -8.71 9.91 -7.32
CA GLY A 425 -8.53 9.35 -8.67
C GLY A 425 -9.51 9.92 -9.71
N ALA A 426 -9.05 10.02 -10.97
CA ALA A 426 -9.92 10.32 -12.11
C ALA A 426 -10.99 9.24 -12.30
N ASP A 427 -12.21 9.65 -12.66
CA ASP A 427 -13.35 8.74 -12.84
C ASP A 427 -13.14 7.92 -14.11
N ILE A 428 -13.09 6.58 -14.01
CA ILE A 428 -12.99 5.65 -15.15
C ILE A 428 -14.06 5.94 -16.22
N ASN A 429 -15.19 6.52 -15.81
CA ASN A 429 -16.28 6.88 -16.71
C ASN A 429 -15.93 8.06 -17.64
N ASP A 430 -14.99 8.92 -17.27
CA ASP A 430 -14.48 10.00 -18.13
C ASP A 430 -13.56 9.41 -19.23
N ASP A 431 -12.74 8.42 -18.88
CA ASP A 431 -11.87 7.70 -19.83
C ASP A 431 -12.66 6.82 -20.81
N LEU A 432 -13.68 6.11 -20.32
CA LEU A 432 -14.58 5.29 -21.16
C LEU A 432 -15.47 6.16 -22.07
N ALA A 433 -15.90 7.33 -21.59
CA ALA A 433 -16.62 8.30 -22.41
C ALA A 433 -15.70 8.89 -23.49
N ALA A 434 -14.46 9.23 -23.15
CA ALA A 434 -13.46 9.71 -24.10
C ALA A 434 -13.13 8.68 -25.19
N LEU A 435 -13.00 7.39 -24.82
CA LEU A 435 -12.83 6.28 -25.78
C LEU A 435 -14.07 6.11 -26.69
N GLY A 436 -15.27 6.27 -26.13
CA GLY A 436 -16.53 6.20 -26.88
C GLY A 436 -16.72 7.37 -27.86
N ASP A 437 -16.23 8.56 -27.52
CA ASP A 437 -16.29 9.74 -28.38
C ASP A 437 -15.18 9.72 -29.46
N ALA A 438 -14.00 9.17 -29.14
CA ALA A 438 -12.94 8.90 -30.11
C ALA A 438 -13.41 7.92 -31.20
N ALA A 439 -14.18 6.88 -30.83
CA ALA A 439 -14.75 5.93 -31.77
C ALA A 439 -15.88 6.52 -32.64
N ARG A 440 -16.59 7.55 -32.17
CA ARG A 440 -17.61 8.25 -32.98
C ARG A 440 -17.03 9.27 -33.95
N ASN A 441 -15.87 9.85 -33.65
CA ASN A 441 -15.20 10.81 -34.53
C ASN A 441 -14.43 10.16 -35.70
N THR A 442 -14.29 8.83 -35.71
CA THR A 442 -13.70 8.08 -36.84
C THR A 442 -14.71 7.67 -37.92
N ASP A 443 -16.01 7.84 -37.67
CA ASP A 443 -17.10 7.50 -38.59
C ASP A 443 -17.75 8.73 -39.27
N ALA A 444 -17.13 9.92 -39.16
CA ALA A 444 -17.50 11.16 -39.85
C ALA A 444 -16.36 11.60 -40.78
#